data_AF-A0A2S8D8R9-F1
#
_entry.id   AF-A0A2S8D8R9-F1
#
_cell.length_a   1.000
_cell.length_b   1.000
_cell.length_c   1.000
_cell.angle_alpha   90.00
_cell.angle_beta   90.00
_cell.angle_gamma   90.00
#
_symmetry.space_group_name_H-M   'P 1'
#
loop_
_entity.id
_entity.type
_entity.pdbx_description
1 polymer ?
#
loop_
_entity_poly.entity_id
_entity_poly.type
_entity_poly.pdbx_seq_one_letter_code
_entity_poly.pdbx_strand_id
1 'polypeptide(L)'
;MLPINNNFSLPQNSFYNTISGTYADYFSAWDKWEKQALPGEERDEAVSRLKECLINNSDELRLDRLNLSSLPDNLPAQITLLNVSYNQLTNLPELPVTLKKLYSASNKLSELPVLPPALESLQVQHNELENLPALPDSLLTMNISYNEIVSLPSLPQALKNLRATRNFLTELPAFSEGNNPVVREYFFDRNQISHIPESILNLRNECSIHISDNPLSSHALQALQRLTSSPDYHGPQIYFSMSDGQQNTLHRPLADAVTAWFPENKQSDVSQIWHAFEHEE
;
A
#
# COMPACT_ATOMS: atom_id res chain seq x y z
N MET A 1 -14.74 -50.50 -19.42
CA MET A 1 -13.57 -50.23 -20.29
C MET A 1 -14.08 -49.59 -21.56
N LEU A 2 -13.89 -48.26 -21.68
CA LEU A 2 -14.11 -47.50 -22.91
C LEU A 2 -12.77 -46.84 -23.26
N PRO A 3 -12.38 -46.77 -24.55
CA PRO A 3 -11.07 -46.29 -24.93
C PRO A 3 -11.03 -44.75 -25.00
N ILE A 4 -9.87 -44.22 -24.63
CA ILE A 4 -9.45 -42.82 -24.66
C ILE A 4 -9.18 -42.45 -26.13
N ASN A 5 -9.79 -41.35 -26.62
CA ASN A 5 -9.46 -40.78 -27.91
C ASN A 5 -8.88 -39.37 -27.69
N ASN A 6 -7.55 -39.32 -27.52
CA ASN A 6 -6.75 -38.11 -27.58
C ASN A 6 -6.51 -37.78 -29.06
N ASN A 7 -7.06 -36.67 -29.55
CA ASN A 7 -6.62 -36.04 -30.79
C ASN A 7 -6.88 -34.53 -30.71
N PHE A 8 -5.94 -33.80 -30.11
CA PHE A 8 -5.73 -32.39 -30.39
C PHE A 8 -4.61 -32.30 -31.43
N SER A 9 -4.98 -32.09 -32.69
CA SER A 9 -4.03 -31.79 -33.76
C SER A 9 -3.70 -30.30 -33.74
N LEU A 10 -2.44 -29.97 -33.47
CA LEU A 10 -1.91 -28.62 -33.62
C LEU A 10 -1.82 -28.25 -35.12
N PRO A 11 -2.19 -27.02 -35.53
CA PRO A 11 -2.08 -26.60 -36.92
C PRO A 11 -0.60 -26.45 -37.30
N GLN A 12 -0.19 -27.18 -38.34
CA GLN A 12 1.12 -27.12 -38.96
C GLN A 12 1.31 -25.78 -39.69
N ASN A 13 2.07 -24.86 -39.10
CA ASN A 13 2.58 -23.67 -39.80
C ASN A 13 4.09 -23.56 -39.57
N SER A 14 4.84 -23.37 -40.65
CA SER A 14 6.31 -23.38 -40.70
C SER A 14 7.02 -22.20 -40.00
N PHE A 15 6.34 -21.52 -39.08
CA PHE A 15 6.91 -20.51 -38.16
C PHE A 15 7.32 -21.09 -36.79
N TYR A 16 6.89 -22.31 -36.43
CA TYR A 16 7.18 -22.90 -35.12
C TYR A 16 8.61 -23.43 -34.93
N ASN A 17 9.38 -23.62 -36.01
CA ASN A 17 10.71 -24.22 -35.93
C ASN A 17 11.82 -23.26 -35.44
N THR A 18 11.53 -21.98 -35.23
CA THR A 18 12.51 -21.01 -34.68
C THR A 18 12.14 -20.48 -33.29
N ILE A 19 10.95 -20.83 -32.79
CA ILE A 19 10.41 -20.37 -31.48
C ILE A 19 10.41 -21.52 -30.44
N SER A 20 10.79 -22.75 -30.82
CA SER A 20 10.68 -23.92 -29.95
C SER A 20 11.65 -23.96 -28.77
N GLY A 21 12.72 -23.16 -28.78
CA GLY A 21 13.69 -23.11 -27.68
C GLY A 21 13.18 -22.37 -26.45
N THR A 22 12.54 -21.21 -26.64
CA THR A 22 12.12 -20.33 -25.54
C THR A 22 10.89 -20.83 -24.79
N TYR A 23 9.94 -21.48 -25.48
CA TYR A 23 8.77 -22.09 -24.82
C TYR A 23 9.11 -23.34 -24.01
N ALA A 24 10.10 -24.12 -24.44
CA ALA A 24 10.52 -25.33 -23.74
C ALA A 24 11.13 -25.00 -22.37
N ASP A 25 11.88 -23.89 -22.26
CA ASP A 25 12.48 -23.45 -21.00
C ASP A 25 11.41 -23.05 -19.99
N TYR A 26 10.38 -22.29 -20.42
CA TYR A 26 9.23 -21.99 -19.56
C TYR A 26 8.52 -23.25 -19.09
N PHE A 27 8.13 -24.13 -20.00
CA PHE A 27 7.32 -25.31 -19.66
C PHE A 27 8.08 -26.27 -18.75
N SER A 28 9.37 -26.50 -19.00
CA SER A 28 10.18 -27.37 -18.16
C SER A 28 10.40 -26.81 -16.75
N ALA A 29 10.58 -25.49 -16.62
CA ALA A 29 10.68 -24.83 -15.31
C ALA A 29 9.36 -24.90 -14.54
N TRP A 30 8.23 -24.65 -15.21
CA TRP A 30 6.90 -24.69 -14.59
C TRP A 30 6.50 -26.11 -14.16
N ASP A 31 6.74 -27.12 -15.01
CA ASP A 31 6.48 -28.52 -14.67
C ASP A 31 7.35 -28.98 -13.48
N LYS A 32 8.55 -28.42 -13.32
CA LYS A 32 9.41 -28.67 -12.15
C LYS A 32 8.84 -27.98 -10.90
N TRP A 33 8.38 -26.74 -11.02
CA TRP A 33 7.78 -25.97 -9.92
C TRP A 33 6.46 -26.60 -9.44
N GLU A 34 5.64 -27.11 -10.35
CA GLU A 34 4.38 -27.82 -10.07
C GLU A 34 4.60 -29.05 -9.18
N LYS A 35 5.63 -29.85 -9.48
CA LYS A 35 5.98 -31.06 -8.72
C LYS A 35 6.40 -30.79 -7.28
N GLN A 36 6.67 -29.53 -6.93
CA GLN A 36 7.05 -29.09 -5.59
C GLN A 36 5.85 -28.54 -4.80
N ALA A 37 4.62 -28.72 -5.28
CA ALA A 37 3.41 -28.26 -4.62
C ALA A 37 3.29 -28.79 -3.18
N LEU A 38 3.00 -27.87 -2.25
CA LEU A 38 2.63 -28.24 -0.90
C LEU A 38 1.16 -28.70 -0.86
N PRO A 39 0.73 -29.51 0.13
CA PRO A 39 -0.66 -29.90 0.28
C PRO A 39 -1.59 -28.68 0.38
N GLY A 40 -2.57 -28.61 -0.52
CA GLY A 40 -3.55 -27.51 -0.58
C GLY A 40 -3.17 -26.36 -1.52
N GLU A 41 -2.02 -26.42 -2.19
CA GLU A 41 -1.65 -25.51 -3.27
C GLU A 41 -2.17 -26.01 -4.62
N GLU A 42 -2.67 -25.09 -5.43
CA GLU A 42 -3.19 -25.35 -6.79
C GLU A 42 -2.14 -24.96 -7.84
N ARG A 43 -0.93 -25.52 -7.73
CA ARG A 43 0.16 -25.23 -8.69
C ARG A 43 -0.10 -25.79 -10.08
N ASP A 44 -0.82 -26.90 -10.18
CA ASP A 44 -1.25 -27.53 -11.44
C ASP A 44 -2.17 -26.61 -12.26
N GLU A 45 -3.14 -25.99 -11.60
CA GLU A 45 -4.00 -24.96 -12.18
C GLU A 45 -3.16 -23.72 -12.58
N ALA A 46 -2.24 -23.28 -11.72
CA ALA A 46 -1.36 -22.17 -12.03
C ALA A 46 -0.48 -22.42 -13.27
N VAL A 47 0.10 -23.62 -13.41
CA VAL A 47 0.86 -24.02 -14.60
C VAL A 47 -0.02 -24.05 -15.84
N SER A 48 -1.27 -24.52 -15.73
CA SER A 48 -2.22 -24.52 -16.84
C SER A 48 -2.48 -23.09 -17.34
N ARG A 49 -2.69 -22.14 -16.43
CA ARG A 49 -2.88 -20.71 -16.76
C ARG A 49 -1.61 -20.06 -17.32
N LEU A 50 -0.44 -20.41 -16.80
CA LEU A 50 0.85 -19.94 -17.32
C LEU A 50 1.06 -20.41 -18.78
N LYS A 51 0.79 -21.68 -19.06
CA LYS A 51 0.86 -22.25 -20.41
C LYS A 51 -0.14 -21.59 -21.35
N GLU A 52 -1.39 -21.41 -20.92
CA GLU A 52 -2.42 -20.74 -21.71
C GLU A 52 -2.03 -19.29 -22.04
N CYS A 53 -1.58 -18.53 -21.04
CA CYS A 53 -1.11 -17.15 -21.20
C CYS A 53 0.00 -17.06 -22.25
N LEU A 54 0.96 -17.98 -22.22
CA LEU A 54 2.09 -18.01 -23.12
C LEU A 54 1.71 -18.44 -24.55
N ILE A 55 0.83 -19.44 -24.69
CA ILE A 55 0.35 -19.93 -25.99
C ILE A 55 -0.51 -18.88 -26.70
N ASN A 56 -1.40 -18.23 -25.95
CA ASN A 56 -2.33 -17.25 -26.50
C ASN A 56 -1.71 -15.85 -26.65
N ASN A 57 -0.46 -15.67 -26.19
CA ASN A 57 0.20 -14.37 -26.11
C ASN A 57 -0.69 -13.33 -25.40
N SER A 58 -1.27 -13.74 -24.27
CA SER A 58 -2.19 -12.91 -23.49
C SER A 58 -1.44 -11.83 -22.73
N ASP A 59 -2.02 -10.64 -22.67
CA ASP A 59 -1.50 -9.51 -21.89
C ASP A 59 -1.78 -9.65 -20.37
N GLU A 60 -2.69 -10.54 -19.99
CA GLU A 60 -3.13 -10.73 -18.60
C GLU A 60 -2.79 -12.15 -18.11
N LEU A 61 -2.23 -12.22 -16.90
CA LEU A 61 -2.01 -13.46 -16.16
C LEU A 61 -2.65 -13.37 -14.77
N ARG A 62 -3.54 -14.31 -14.45
CA ARG A 62 -4.27 -14.36 -13.19
C ARG A 62 -4.05 -15.69 -12.47
N LEU A 63 -3.28 -15.64 -11.41
CA LEU A 63 -2.95 -16.75 -10.51
C LEU A 63 -3.49 -16.47 -9.08
N ASP A 64 -4.52 -15.63 -8.96
CA ASP A 64 -5.13 -15.32 -7.67
C ASP A 64 -5.94 -16.48 -7.09
N ARG A 65 -5.95 -16.60 -5.75
CA ARG A 65 -6.72 -17.59 -4.98
C ARG A 65 -6.36 -19.05 -5.28
N LEU A 66 -5.07 -19.36 -5.41
CA LEU A 66 -4.56 -20.71 -5.67
C LEU A 66 -3.72 -21.25 -4.50
N ASN A 67 -3.78 -20.57 -3.34
CA ASN A 67 -3.03 -20.86 -2.12
C ASN A 67 -1.50 -20.98 -2.32
N LEU A 68 -0.94 -20.35 -3.36
CA LEU A 68 0.46 -20.52 -3.74
C LEU A 68 1.40 -19.97 -2.64
N SER A 69 2.38 -20.75 -2.19
CA SER A 69 3.48 -20.26 -1.34
C SER A 69 4.60 -19.56 -2.10
N SER A 70 4.77 -19.88 -3.39
CA SER A 70 5.74 -19.24 -4.28
C SER A 70 5.22 -19.15 -5.71
N LEU A 71 5.86 -18.32 -6.53
CA LEU A 71 5.69 -18.31 -7.98
C LEU A 71 6.94 -18.93 -8.64
N PRO A 72 6.86 -19.43 -9.88
CA PRO A 72 8.05 -19.77 -10.63
C PRO A 72 8.86 -18.51 -10.96
N ASP A 73 10.19 -18.65 -11.03
CA ASP A 73 11.11 -17.52 -11.27
C ASP A 73 10.87 -16.84 -12.63
N ASN A 74 10.42 -17.61 -13.63
CA ASN A 74 10.23 -17.15 -15.00
C ASN A 74 8.75 -16.98 -15.33
N LEU A 75 8.26 -15.75 -15.19
CA LEU A 75 6.94 -15.33 -15.66
C LEU A 75 6.95 -15.00 -17.16
N PRO A 76 5.83 -15.17 -17.89
CA PRO A 76 5.75 -14.76 -19.30
C PRO A 76 6.07 -13.28 -19.48
N ALA A 77 7.17 -12.96 -20.18
CA ALA A 77 7.72 -11.61 -20.23
C ALA A 77 6.84 -10.57 -20.97
N GLN A 78 5.83 -11.01 -21.72
CA GLN A 78 4.95 -10.12 -22.49
C GLN A 78 3.80 -9.51 -21.69
N ILE A 79 3.49 -10.03 -20.49
CA ILE A 79 2.28 -9.64 -19.76
C ILE A 79 2.33 -8.18 -19.30
N THR A 80 1.19 -7.51 -19.37
CA THR A 80 1.01 -6.15 -18.85
C THR A 80 0.21 -6.13 -17.55
N LEU A 81 -0.51 -7.20 -17.23
CA LEU A 81 -1.23 -7.37 -15.97
C LEU A 81 -0.85 -8.70 -15.31
N LEU A 82 -0.43 -8.62 -14.04
CA LEU A 82 -0.22 -9.78 -13.17
C LEU A 82 -1.12 -9.66 -11.95
N ASN A 83 -2.00 -10.66 -11.75
CA ASN A 83 -2.76 -10.82 -10.53
C ASN A 83 -2.38 -12.12 -9.82
N VAL A 84 -1.78 -12.00 -8.65
CA VAL A 84 -1.35 -13.08 -7.76
C VAL A 84 -1.90 -12.87 -6.35
N SER A 85 -2.98 -12.09 -6.23
CA SER A 85 -3.61 -11.76 -4.95
C SER A 85 -4.23 -12.99 -4.27
N TYR A 86 -4.44 -12.92 -2.95
CA TYR A 86 -5.05 -14.00 -2.16
C TYR A 86 -4.29 -15.33 -2.26
N ASN A 87 -2.98 -15.28 -2.12
CA ASN A 87 -2.11 -16.46 -2.02
C ASN A 87 -1.35 -16.40 -0.68
N GLN A 88 -0.30 -17.21 -0.54
CA GLN A 88 0.55 -17.27 0.65
C GLN A 88 1.99 -16.87 0.31
N LEU A 89 2.17 -16.00 -0.69
CA LEU A 89 3.47 -15.61 -1.23
C LEU A 89 4.26 -14.82 -0.19
N THR A 90 5.52 -15.20 0.03
CA THR A 90 6.46 -14.45 0.87
C THR A 90 7.37 -13.53 0.05
N ASN A 91 7.57 -13.85 -1.23
CA ASN A 91 8.38 -13.09 -2.16
C ASN A 91 7.73 -13.12 -3.55
N LEU A 92 8.05 -12.12 -4.38
CA LEU A 92 7.76 -12.12 -5.81
C LEU A 92 9.06 -12.34 -6.59
N PRO A 93 9.02 -13.06 -7.73
CA PRO A 93 10.15 -13.16 -8.64
C PRO A 93 10.39 -11.81 -9.34
N GLU A 94 11.43 -11.74 -10.16
CA GLU A 94 11.64 -10.59 -11.05
C GLU A 94 10.39 -10.35 -11.92
N LEU A 95 9.95 -9.10 -11.96
CA LEU A 95 8.73 -8.73 -12.67
C LEU A 95 9.03 -8.41 -14.14
N PRO A 96 8.14 -8.80 -15.08
CA PRO A 96 8.26 -8.41 -16.47
C PRO A 96 8.36 -6.89 -16.64
N VAL A 97 9.33 -6.41 -17.42
CA VAL A 97 9.54 -4.97 -17.63
C VAL A 97 8.37 -4.26 -18.32
N THR A 98 7.51 -5.03 -18.99
CA THR A 98 6.29 -4.62 -19.71
C THR A 98 5.08 -4.43 -18.78
N LEU A 99 5.20 -4.82 -17.51
CA LEU A 99 4.09 -4.83 -16.57
C LEU A 99 3.58 -3.41 -16.28
N LYS A 100 2.27 -3.23 -16.42
CA LYS A 100 1.54 -1.99 -16.13
C LYS A 100 0.72 -2.09 -14.86
N LYS A 101 0.23 -3.28 -14.52
CA LYS A 101 -0.64 -3.51 -13.37
C LYS A 101 -0.15 -4.72 -12.58
N LEU A 102 0.16 -4.50 -11.31
CA LEU A 102 0.54 -5.55 -10.37
C LEU A 102 -0.48 -5.62 -9.23
N TYR A 103 -1.16 -6.76 -9.11
CA TYR A 103 -2.08 -7.06 -8.03
C TYR A 103 -1.54 -8.25 -7.24
N SER A 104 -1.05 -8.00 -6.03
CA SER A 104 -0.51 -9.01 -5.10
C SER A 104 -1.02 -8.80 -3.68
N ALA A 105 -2.28 -8.39 -3.57
CA ALA A 105 -2.93 -8.11 -2.29
C ALA A 105 -3.19 -9.40 -1.49
N SER A 106 -3.25 -9.31 -0.17
CA SER A 106 -3.55 -10.46 0.71
C SER A 106 -2.57 -11.63 0.49
N ASN A 107 -1.30 -11.35 0.69
CA ASN A 107 -0.19 -12.29 0.72
C ASN A 107 0.61 -12.09 2.02
N LYS A 108 1.83 -12.61 2.11
CA LYS A 108 2.76 -12.46 3.24
C LYS A 108 4.09 -11.85 2.77
N LEU A 109 4.02 -10.94 1.81
CA LEU A 109 5.22 -10.32 1.24
C LEU A 109 5.92 -9.47 2.30
N SER A 110 7.19 -9.78 2.57
CA SER A 110 8.05 -8.97 3.44
C SER A 110 8.76 -7.85 2.67
N GLU A 111 8.99 -8.05 1.37
CA GLU A 111 9.60 -7.08 0.47
C GLU A 111 9.00 -7.16 -0.94
N LEU A 112 9.25 -6.11 -1.74
CA LEU A 112 8.92 -6.08 -3.16
C LEU A 112 10.21 -6.06 -3.99
N PRO A 113 10.24 -6.76 -5.14
CA PRO A 113 11.32 -6.61 -6.10
C PRO A 113 11.29 -5.20 -6.72
N VAL A 114 12.33 -4.86 -7.49
CA VAL A 114 12.36 -3.61 -8.26
C VAL A 114 11.12 -3.54 -9.16
N LEU A 115 10.40 -2.43 -9.06
CA LEU A 115 9.17 -2.23 -9.82
C LEU A 115 9.49 -1.94 -11.31
N PRO A 116 8.71 -2.50 -12.25
CA PRO A 116 8.84 -2.19 -13.66
C PRO A 116 8.65 -0.69 -13.93
N PRO A 117 9.46 -0.08 -14.82
CA PRO A 117 9.45 1.38 -15.03
C PRO A 117 8.14 1.91 -15.64
N ALA A 118 7.35 1.03 -16.27
CA ALA A 118 6.06 1.36 -16.88
C ALA A 118 4.84 1.01 -15.98
N LEU A 119 5.06 0.68 -14.71
CA LEU A 119 3.98 0.28 -13.80
C LEU A 119 3.06 1.46 -13.48
N GLU A 120 1.78 1.33 -13.85
CA GLU A 120 0.74 2.35 -13.66
C GLU A 120 -0.09 2.10 -12.39
N SER A 121 -0.22 0.84 -11.95
CA SER A 121 -1.02 0.45 -10.78
C SER A 121 -0.32 -0.61 -9.91
N LEU A 122 -0.17 -0.31 -8.63
CA LEU A 122 0.33 -1.24 -7.62
C LEU A 122 -0.73 -1.52 -6.54
N GLN A 123 -1.12 -2.79 -6.35
CA GLN A 123 -2.02 -3.21 -5.28
C GLN A 123 -1.35 -4.31 -4.46
N VAL A 124 -0.86 -3.95 -3.28
CA VAL A 124 -0.11 -4.84 -2.36
C VAL A 124 -0.61 -4.71 -0.93
N GLN A 125 -1.86 -4.28 -0.75
CA GLN A 125 -2.49 -4.20 0.56
C GLN A 125 -2.61 -5.57 1.24
N HIS A 126 -2.63 -5.59 2.58
CA HIS A 126 -2.64 -6.83 3.37
C HIS A 126 -1.42 -7.72 3.08
N ASN A 127 -0.23 -7.18 3.35
CA ASN A 127 1.04 -7.90 3.36
C ASN A 127 1.82 -7.53 4.63
N GLU A 128 3.09 -7.95 4.70
CA GLU A 128 3.99 -7.73 5.84
C GLU A 128 5.13 -6.78 5.42
N LEU A 129 4.86 -5.82 4.52
CA LEU A 129 5.88 -4.93 3.97
C LEU A 129 6.31 -3.90 5.01
N GLU A 130 7.61 -3.83 5.29
CA GLU A 130 8.20 -2.77 6.15
C GLU A 130 8.70 -1.57 5.34
N ASN A 131 9.07 -1.80 4.07
CA ASN A 131 9.66 -0.80 3.18
C ASN A 131 9.14 -0.95 1.76
N LEU A 132 9.28 0.12 0.96
CA LEU A 132 8.97 0.11 -0.47
C LEU A 132 10.22 0.39 -1.31
N PRO A 133 10.36 -0.25 -2.48
CA PRO A 133 11.36 0.11 -3.47
C PRO A 133 11.07 1.48 -4.09
N ALA A 134 11.98 1.96 -4.94
CA ALA A 134 11.74 3.17 -5.73
C ALA A 134 10.47 3.04 -6.58
N LEU A 135 9.63 4.09 -6.56
CA LEU A 135 8.38 4.12 -7.31
C LEU A 135 8.63 4.66 -8.72
N PRO A 136 8.09 4.03 -9.77
CA PRO A 136 8.26 4.52 -11.13
C PRO A 136 7.41 5.77 -11.37
N ASP A 137 7.92 6.70 -12.17
CA ASP A 137 7.23 7.97 -12.51
C ASP A 137 5.88 7.76 -13.21
N SER A 138 5.68 6.59 -13.81
CA SER A 138 4.45 6.19 -14.50
C SER A 138 3.30 5.81 -13.54
N LEU A 139 3.57 5.66 -12.24
CA LEU A 139 2.59 5.16 -11.28
C LEU A 139 1.45 6.16 -11.06
N LEU A 140 0.22 5.71 -11.30
CA LEU A 140 -1.00 6.51 -11.20
C LEU A 140 -1.79 6.21 -9.93
N THR A 141 -1.78 4.94 -9.50
CA THR A 141 -2.52 4.48 -8.32
C THR A 141 -1.73 3.45 -7.54
N MET A 142 -1.76 3.57 -6.21
CA MET A 142 -1.13 2.63 -5.29
C MET A 142 -2.01 2.34 -4.08
N ASN A 143 -2.09 1.07 -3.69
CA ASN A 143 -2.64 0.65 -2.40
C ASN A 143 -1.63 -0.22 -1.66
N ILE A 144 -1.17 0.29 -0.53
CA ILE A 144 -0.22 -0.31 0.42
C ILE A 144 -0.83 -0.43 1.82
N SER A 145 -2.15 -0.30 1.93
CA SER A 145 -2.85 -0.36 3.21
C SER A 145 -2.64 -1.70 3.91
N TYR A 146 -2.73 -1.74 5.24
CA TYR A 146 -2.53 -2.97 6.02
C TYR A 146 -1.15 -3.60 5.74
N ASN A 147 -0.10 -2.83 5.98
CA ASN A 147 1.30 -3.26 5.98
C ASN A 147 1.98 -2.68 7.22
N GLU A 148 3.31 -2.81 7.30
CA GLU A 148 4.13 -2.39 8.44
C GLU A 148 5.07 -1.24 8.04
N ILE A 149 4.68 -0.44 7.04
CA ILE A 149 5.54 0.58 6.43
C ILE A 149 5.71 1.76 7.37
N VAL A 150 6.97 2.14 7.62
CA VAL A 150 7.33 3.24 8.53
C VAL A 150 7.55 4.58 7.81
N SER A 151 8.00 4.54 6.55
CA SER A 151 8.20 5.74 5.73
C SER A 151 7.97 5.44 4.25
N LEU A 152 7.72 6.49 3.46
CA LEU A 152 7.50 6.36 2.02
C LEU A 152 8.72 6.89 1.23
N PRO A 153 9.07 6.25 0.09
CA PRO A 153 9.97 6.85 -0.88
C PRO A 153 9.34 8.09 -1.53
N SER A 154 10.11 8.79 -2.37
CA SER A 154 9.59 9.91 -3.15
C SER A 154 8.39 9.48 -3.99
N LEU A 155 7.29 10.24 -3.88
CA LEU A 155 6.06 9.94 -4.60
C LEU A 155 6.11 10.50 -6.03
N PRO A 156 5.76 9.69 -7.05
CA PRO A 156 5.64 10.16 -8.42
C PRO A 156 4.64 11.30 -8.56
N GLN A 157 4.97 12.31 -9.38
CA GLN A 157 4.07 13.46 -9.63
C GLN A 157 2.75 13.03 -10.31
N ALA A 158 2.78 11.93 -11.06
CA ALA A 158 1.63 11.35 -11.74
C ALA A 158 0.68 10.59 -10.81
N LEU A 159 1.08 10.32 -9.55
CA LEU A 159 0.31 9.55 -8.58
C LEU A 159 -0.92 10.35 -8.13
N LYS A 160 -2.11 9.82 -8.41
CA LYS A 160 -3.40 10.45 -8.11
C LYS A 160 -4.07 9.84 -6.89
N ASN A 161 -3.91 8.54 -6.71
CA ASN A 161 -4.58 7.80 -5.65
C ASN A 161 -3.55 7.00 -4.86
N LEU A 162 -3.45 7.28 -3.57
CA LEU A 162 -2.61 6.54 -2.64
C LEU A 162 -3.44 6.13 -1.43
N ARG A 163 -3.51 4.83 -1.19
CA ARG A 163 -4.10 4.25 0.01
C ARG A 163 -3.01 3.62 0.86
N ALA A 164 -2.75 4.22 2.01
CA ALA A 164 -1.75 3.80 3.00
C ALA A 164 -2.38 3.64 4.40
N THR A 165 -3.68 3.35 4.46
CA THR A 165 -4.41 3.15 5.71
C THR A 165 -3.81 2.00 6.52
N ARG A 166 -3.68 2.18 7.83
CA ARG A 166 -3.17 1.13 8.74
C ARG A 166 -1.76 0.66 8.36
N ASN A 167 -0.81 1.58 8.51
CA ASN A 167 0.63 1.37 8.47
C ASN A 167 1.25 2.00 9.74
N PHE A 168 2.59 2.08 9.80
CA PHE A 168 3.33 2.73 10.89
C PHE A 168 3.96 4.06 10.45
N LEU A 169 3.36 4.74 9.46
CA LEU A 169 3.89 6.01 8.96
C LEU A 169 3.93 7.06 10.07
N THR A 170 5.08 7.68 10.30
CA THR A 170 5.27 8.71 11.33
C THR A 170 5.13 10.14 10.79
N GLU A 171 5.24 10.30 9.47
CA GLU A 171 5.18 11.57 8.77
C GLU A 171 4.37 11.45 7.47
N LEU A 172 3.79 12.57 7.06
CA LEU A 172 3.19 12.70 5.73
C LEU A 172 4.30 12.96 4.70
N PRO A 173 4.19 12.39 3.48
CA PRO A 173 5.14 12.67 2.42
C PRO A 173 5.01 14.13 1.95
N ALA A 174 6.08 14.66 1.35
CA ALA A 174 5.99 15.91 0.62
C ALA A 174 5.14 15.71 -0.64
N PHE A 175 4.00 16.38 -0.70
CA PHE A 175 3.14 16.37 -1.88
C PHE A 175 3.69 17.34 -2.93
N SER A 176 3.85 16.87 -4.17
CA SER A 176 4.20 17.73 -5.30
C SER A 176 2.95 18.05 -6.12
N GLU A 177 2.66 19.34 -6.27
CA GLU A 177 1.60 19.80 -7.14
C GLU A 177 2.09 19.75 -8.60
N GLY A 178 1.30 19.10 -9.46
CA GLY A 178 1.45 19.25 -10.91
C GLY A 178 0.83 20.56 -11.39
N ASN A 179 1.24 21.02 -12.58
CA ASN A 179 0.67 22.25 -13.16
C ASN A 179 -0.84 22.14 -13.45
N ASN A 180 -1.36 20.92 -13.64
CA ASN A 180 -2.74 20.67 -14.04
C ASN A 180 -3.65 20.32 -12.83
N PRO A 181 -4.86 20.90 -12.77
CA PRO A 181 -5.85 20.51 -11.76
C PRO A 181 -6.29 19.07 -12.01
N VAL A 182 -5.95 18.19 -11.07
CA VAL A 182 -6.32 16.77 -11.08
C VAL A 182 -6.76 16.42 -9.68
N VAL A 183 -7.90 15.72 -9.58
CA VAL A 183 -8.40 15.20 -8.31
C VAL A 183 -7.40 14.18 -7.77
N ARG A 184 -6.98 14.37 -6.52
CA ARG A 184 -6.07 13.47 -5.83
C ARG A 184 -6.69 13.02 -4.52
N GLU A 185 -6.58 11.74 -4.22
CA GLU A 185 -7.08 11.17 -2.97
C GLU A 185 -5.97 10.42 -2.25
N TYR A 186 -5.71 10.84 -1.02
CA TYR A 186 -4.66 10.32 -0.16
C TYR A 186 -5.26 9.80 1.14
N PHE A 187 -5.16 8.50 1.39
CA PHE A 187 -5.66 7.88 2.61
C PHE A 187 -4.49 7.47 3.51
N PHE A 188 -4.32 8.18 4.62
CA PHE A 188 -3.32 7.95 5.66
C PHE A 188 -3.95 7.65 7.02
N ASP A 189 -5.24 7.28 7.05
CA ASP A 189 -5.92 6.96 8.30
C ASP A 189 -5.22 5.81 9.05
N ARG A 190 -5.31 5.83 10.39
CA ARG A 190 -4.76 4.78 11.27
C ARG A 190 -3.25 4.58 11.09
N ASN A 191 -2.49 5.66 11.07
CA ASN A 191 -1.03 5.65 11.08
C ASN A 191 -0.49 6.20 12.42
N GLN A 192 0.82 6.48 12.48
CA GLN A 192 1.49 7.08 13.63
C GLN A 192 1.88 8.54 13.36
N ILE A 193 1.16 9.22 12.47
CA ILE A 193 1.45 10.61 12.08
C ILE A 193 1.12 11.52 13.26
N SER A 194 2.13 12.23 13.76
CA SER A 194 1.99 13.13 14.92
C SER A 194 1.99 14.61 14.55
N HIS A 195 2.46 14.94 13.33
CA HIS A 195 2.62 16.29 12.84
C HIS A 195 2.08 16.43 11.43
N ILE A 196 1.43 17.57 11.15
CA ILE A 196 0.95 17.92 9.83
C ILE A 196 1.90 18.97 9.23
N PRO A 197 2.54 18.70 8.09
CA PRO A 197 3.44 19.66 7.48
C PRO A 197 2.64 20.80 6.84
N GLU A 198 3.15 22.04 6.90
CA GLU A 198 2.52 23.20 6.27
C GLU A 198 2.31 23.03 4.76
N SER A 199 3.14 22.20 4.10
CA SER A 199 3.03 21.89 2.68
C SER A 199 1.68 21.28 2.30
N ILE A 200 0.97 20.63 3.23
CA ILE A 200 -0.38 20.11 2.98
C ILE A 200 -1.36 21.24 2.62
N LEU A 201 -1.17 22.44 3.19
CA LEU A 201 -2.06 23.58 3.01
C LEU A 201 -1.90 24.25 1.64
N ASN A 202 -0.77 23.98 0.96
CA ASN A 202 -0.49 24.48 -0.38
C ASN A 202 -1.22 23.69 -1.47
N LEU A 203 -1.85 22.57 -1.10
CA LEU A 203 -2.60 21.75 -2.04
C LEU A 203 -3.90 22.42 -2.45
N ARG A 204 -4.34 22.17 -3.67
CA ARG A 204 -5.62 22.70 -4.16
C ARG A 204 -6.81 21.96 -3.55
N ASN A 205 -7.99 22.57 -3.60
CA ASN A 205 -9.25 22.02 -3.09
C ASN A 205 -9.68 20.71 -3.80
N GLU A 206 -9.12 20.39 -4.97
CA GLU A 206 -9.34 19.08 -5.62
C GLU A 206 -8.60 17.91 -4.93
N CYS A 207 -7.73 18.20 -3.96
CA CYS A 207 -7.05 17.18 -3.16
C CYS A 207 -7.88 16.82 -1.92
N SER A 208 -8.05 15.52 -1.68
CA SER A 208 -8.66 14.97 -0.47
C SER A 208 -7.64 14.16 0.31
N ILE A 209 -7.54 14.42 1.61
CA ILE A 209 -6.53 13.83 2.48
C ILE A 209 -7.20 13.33 3.75
N HIS A 210 -7.10 12.03 3.99
CA HIS A 210 -7.68 11.38 5.14
C HIS A 210 -6.56 11.02 6.13
N ILE A 211 -6.62 11.56 7.34
CA ILE A 211 -5.61 11.43 8.41
C ILE A 211 -6.27 11.07 9.74
N SER A 212 -7.46 10.48 9.70
CA SER A 212 -8.21 10.07 10.89
C SER A 212 -7.46 9.00 11.66
N ASP A 213 -7.72 8.88 12.96
CA ASP A 213 -7.08 7.88 13.84
C ASP A 213 -5.53 7.94 13.82
N ASN A 214 -4.97 9.15 13.71
CA ASN A 214 -3.53 9.42 13.89
C ASN A 214 -3.27 10.15 15.22
N PRO A 215 -2.10 9.97 15.85
CA PRO A 215 -1.74 10.59 17.14
C PRO A 215 -1.38 12.09 16.99
N LEU A 216 -2.24 12.87 16.33
CA LEU A 216 -2.09 14.32 16.19
C LEU A 216 -2.34 15.02 17.53
N SER A 217 -1.58 16.07 17.79
CA SER A 217 -1.80 16.89 18.99
C SER A 217 -3.18 17.57 18.95
N SER A 218 -3.79 17.78 20.12
CA SER A 218 -5.06 18.51 20.23
C SER A 218 -4.96 19.93 19.66
N HIS A 219 -3.81 20.56 19.83
CA HIS A 219 -3.51 21.85 19.22
C HIS A 219 -3.56 21.81 17.69
N ALA A 220 -2.94 20.80 17.06
CA ALA A 220 -2.98 20.61 15.62
C ALA A 220 -4.41 20.36 15.13
N LEU A 221 -5.19 19.53 15.82
CA LEU A 221 -6.59 19.26 15.48
C LEU A 221 -7.47 20.52 15.56
N GLN A 222 -7.32 21.33 16.62
CA GLN A 222 -8.03 22.60 16.76
C GLN A 222 -7.59 23.64 15.72
N ALA A 223 -6.31 23.66 15.35
CA ALA A 223 -5.80 24.51 14.27
C ALA A 223 -6.41 24.11 12.91
N LEU A 224 -6.43 22.82 12.59
CA LEU A 224 -7.09 22.29 11.40
C LEU A 224 -8.57 22.64 11.39
N GLN A 225 -9.29 22.41 12.49
CA GLN A 225 -10.71 22.73 12.59
C GLN A 225 -11.02 24.20 12.35
N ARG A 226 -10.25 25.12 12.97
CA ARG A 226 -10.43 26.57 12.75
C ARG A 226 -10.13 26.96 11.30
N LEU A 227 -9.09 26.37 10.72
CA LEU A 227 -8.67 26.66 9.35
C LEU A 227 -9.69 26.16 8.31
N THR A 228 -10.10 24.90 8.39
CA THR A 228 -11.00 24.27 7.41
C THR A 228 -12.45 24.73 7.55
N SER A 229 -12.84 25.29 8.71
CA SER A 229 -14.17 25.88 8.92
C SER A 229 -14.25 27.36 8.52
N SER A 230 -13.13 27.97 8.10
CA SER A 230 -13.11 29.37 7.67
C SER A 230 -13.84 29.53 6.32
N PRO A 231 -14.71 30.54 6.16
CA PRO A 231 -15.41 30.79 4.90
C PRO A 231 -14.47 31.13 3.73
N ASP A 232 -13.27 31.64 4.02
CA ASP A 232 -12.24 31.99 3.03
C ASP A 232 -11.22 30.85 2.79
N TYR A 233 -11.51 29.64 3.29
CA TYR A 233 -10.64 28.49 3.07
C TYR A 233 -10.74 27.94 1.65
N HIS A 234 -9.60 27.85 0.98
CA HIS A 234 -9.48 27.35 -0.41
C HIS A 234 -8.44 26.21 -0.56
N GLY A 235 -7.95 25.66 0.56
CA GLY A 235 -7.01 24.55 0.58
C GLY A 235 -7.67 23.18 0.33
N PRO A 236 -6.96 22.06 0.55
CA PRO A 236 -7.48 20.72 0.30
C PRO A 236 -8.59 20.31 1.27
N GLN A 237 -9.36 19.28 0.93
CA GLN A 237 -10.29 18.65 1.86
C GLN A 237 -9.52 17.73 2.81
N ILE A 238 -9.41 18.12 4.08
CA ILE A 238 -8.71 17.34 5.10
C ILE A 238 -9.73 16.68 6.04
N TYR A 239 -9.75 15.35 6.06
CA TYR A 239 -10.59 14.52 6.90
C TYR A 239 -9.80 14.03 8.10
N PHE A 240 -10.20 14.44 9.30
CA PHE A 240 -9.56 14.07 10.56
C PHE A 240 -10.61 13.79 11.64
N SER A 241 -10.24 12.95 12.60
CA SER A 241 -11.08 12.60 13.75
C SER A 241 -10.75 13.48 14.94
N MET A 242 -11.74 14.21 15.45
CA MET A 242 -11.68 14.76 16.80
C MET A 242 -12.01 13.62 17.75
N SER A 243 -11.06 13.13 18.54
CA SER A 243 -11.37 12.07 19.51
C SER A 243 -12.42 12.57 20.52
N ASP A 244 -13.39 11.72 20.85
CA ASP A 244 -14.51 12.03 21.77
C ASP A 244 -14.05 12.43 23.19
N GLY A 245 -12.77 12.21 23.53
CA GLY A 245 -12.18 12.58 24.82
C GLY A 245 -11.52 13.97 24.87
N GLN A 246 -11.39 14.68 23.74
CA GLN A 246 -10.62 15.93 23.65
C GLN A 246 -11.49 17.20 23.53
N GLN A 247 -12.82 17.08 23.52
CA GLN A 247 -13.71 18.23 23.75
C GLN A 247 -13.61 18.76 25.19
N ASN A 248 -12.90 18.06 26.09
CA ASN A 248 -12.81 18.39 27.51
C ASN A 248 -11.43 18.85 27.99
N THR A 249 -10.50 19.23 27.09
CA THR A 249 -9.36 20.05 27.53
C THR A 249 -9.81 21.51 27.63
N LEU A 250 -10.76 21.79 28.53
CA LEU A 250 -10.65 23.03 29.30
C LEU A 250 -9.24 23.01 29.89
N HIS A 251 -8.52 24.13 29.74
CA HIS A 251 -7.20 24.35 30.32
C HIS A 251 -7.08 23.63 31.67
N ARG A 252 -6.28 22.55 31.71
CA ARG A 252 -5.98 21.89 32.97
C ARG A 252 -5.15 22.90 33.78
N PRO A 253 -5.57 23.30 34.98
CA PRO A 253 -4.82 24.22 35.82
C PRO A 253 -3.39 23.69 36.03
N LEU A 254 -2.40 24.60 36.13
CA LEU A 254 -0.99 24.23 36.26
C LEU A 254 -0.78 23.30 37.46
N ALA A 255 -1.50 23.55 38.56
CA ALA A 255 -1.46 22.73 39.76
C ALA A 255 -1.85 21.28 39.47
N ASP A 256 -2.90 21.05 38.68
CA ASP A 256 -3.37 19.71 38.34
C ASP A 256 -2.40 18.98 37.41
N ALA A 257 -1.76 19.70 36.48
CA ALA A 257 -0.78 19.14 35.58
C ALA A 257 0.49 18.67 36.33
N VAL A 258 0.99 19.48 37.26
CA VAL A 258 2.19 19.17 38.05
C VAL A 258 1.90 18.07 39.08
N THR A 259 0.71 18.05 39.67
CA THR A 259 0.31 17.03 40.64
C THR A 259 0.33 15.62 40.03
N ALA A 260 -0.02 15.48 38.75
CA ALA A 260 -0.03 14.19 38.06
C ALA A 260 1.36 13.55 37.87
N TRP A 261 2.45 14.29 38.12
CA TRP A 261 3.82 13.78 38.02
C TRP A 261 4.31 13.09 39.30
N PHE A 262 3.54 13.17 40.39
CA PHE A 262 3.93 12.64 41.69
C PHE A 262 3.11 11.39 42.08
N PRO A 263 3.69 10.45 42.86
CA PRO A 263 2.95 9.31 43.39
C PRO A 263 1.82 9.77 44.33
N GLU A 264 0.71 9.02 44.41
CA GLU A 264 -0.53 9.41 45.13
C GLU A 264 -0.30 9.95 46.55
N ASN A 265 0.67 9.39 47.28
CA ASN A 265 1.00 9.81 48.64
C ASN A 265 1.65 11.21 48.75
N LYS A 266 2.00 11.85 47.64
CA LYS A 266 2.58 13.20 47.56
C LYS A 266 1.73 14.18 46.74
N GLN A 267 0.64 13.71 46.13
CA GLN A 267 -0.17 14.53 45.24
C GLN A 267 -0.90 15.67 45.98
N SER A 268 -1.40 15.41 47.20
CA SER A 268 -2.06 16.42 48.04
C SER A 268 -1.17 17.62 48.34
N ASP A 269 0.07 17.36 48.76
CA ASP A 269 1.01 18.42 49.16
C ASP A 269 1.48 19.22 47.95
N VAL A 270 1.71 18.55 46.81
CA VAL A 270 2.12 19.19 45.56
C VAL A 270 0.99 20.06 44.98
N SER A 271 -0.25 19.56 44.98
CA SER A 271 -1.40 20.33 44.49
C SER A 271 -1.58 21.65 45.25
N GLN A 272 -1.46 21.63 46.58
CA GLN A 272 -1.56 22.84 47.41
C GLN A 272 -0.45 23.85 47.14
N ILE A 273 0.79 23.38 46.94
CA ILE A 273 1.94 24.25 46.65
C ILE A 273 1.74 24.94 45.30
N TRP A 274 1.33 24.19 44.27
CA TRP A 274 1.27 24.69 42.90
C TRP A 274 0.03 25.54 42.61
N HIS A 275 -1.06 25.40 43.38
CA HIS A 275 -2.19 26.33 43.33
C HIS A 275 -1.83 27.76 43.75
N ALA A 276 -0.82 27.95 44.62
CA ALA A 276 -0.38 29.29 45.04
C ALA A 276 0.29 30.07 43.90
N PHE A 277 0.90 29.37 42.94
CA PHE A 277 1.58 29.95 41.79
C PHE A 277 0.65 30.21 40.59
N GLU A 278 -0.64 29.85 40.67
CA GLU A 278 -1.60 30.09 39.59
C GLU A 278 -2.00 31.57 39.43
N HIS A 279 -1.63 32.43 40.38
CA HIS A 279 -2.00 33.85 40.42
C HIS A 279 -0.79 34.80 40.50
N GLU A 280 0.44 34.30 40.35
CA GLU A 280 1.63 35.15 40.20
C GLU A 280 1.75 35.58 38.73
N GLU A 281 1.70 36.89 38.47
CA GLU A 281 1.95 37.51 37.14
C GLU A 281 3.44 37.48 36.76
#